data_AF-A0A6A5KP22-F1
#
_entry.id   AF-A0A6A5KP22-F1
#
_cell.length_a   1.000
_cell.length_b   1.000
_cell.length_c   1.000
_cell.angle_alpha   90.00
_cell.angle_beta   90.00
_cell.angle_gamma   90.00
#
_symmetry.space_group_name_H-M   'P 1'
#
loop_
_entity.id
_entity.type
_entity.pdbx_description
1 polymer ?
#
loop_
_entity_poly.entity_id
_entity_poly.type
_entity_poly.pdbx_seq_one_letter_code
_entity_poly.pdbx_strand_id
1 'polypeptide(L)'
;HDEDPRKVRWHETTHPKLVAHKGLMNTASLRLATAEDDAIENDFGRWQACHLQQRETMDDRLGHILMTTNWGGAHMDLKDERFFCILNREMPRQAKEDGFDAWGGMEEKGEEC
;
A
#
# COMPACT_ATOMS: atom_id res chain seq x y z
N HIS A 1 3.54 -11.99 14.94
CA HIS A 1 2.36 -11.43 15.62
C HIS A 1 1.30 -11.20 14.55
N ASP A 2 0.41 -12.18 14.36
CA ASP A 2 -0.74 -12.07 13.45
C ASP A 2 -1.79 -11.17 14.14
N GLU A 3 -1.76 -9.87 13.89
CA GLU A 3 -2.91 -9.03 14.22
C GLU A 3 -4.04 -9.34 13.23
N ASP A 4 -5.23 -9.65 13.76
CA ASP A 4 -6.42 -9.95 12.96
C ASP A 4 -6.67 -8.79 11.97
N PRO A 5 -6.67 -9.03 10.64
CA PRO A 5 -6.90 -8.00 9.63
C PRO A 5 -8.27 -7.32 9.74
N ARG A 6 -9.18 -7.82 10.58
CA ARG A 6 -10.44 -7.14 10.95
C ARG A 6 -10.27 -6.04 11.98
N LYS A 7 -9.11 -5.91 12.64
CA LYS A 7 -8.81 -4.85 13.61
C LYS A 7 -8.37 -3.53 12.97
N VAL A 8 -8.64 -3.34 11.68
CA VAL A 8 -8.44 -2.05 11.02
C VAL A 8 -9.32 -1.00 11.69
N ARG A 9 -8.71 0.10 12.13
CA ARG A 9 -9.44 1.28 12.59
C ARG A 9 -9.82 2.11 11.37
N TRP A 10 -11.08 2.55 11.31
CA TRP A 10 -11.63 3.26 10.16
C TRP A 10 -11.83 4.75 10.48
N HIS A 11 -11.59 5.59 9.49
CA HIS A 11 -11.99 7.00 9.44
C HIS A 11 -13.21 7.10 8.51
N GLU A 12 -14.29 7.72 8.99
CA GLU A 12 -15.54 7.88 8.23
C GLU A 12 -16.09 6.56 7.65
N THR A 13 -15.88 5.45 8.37
CA THR A 13 -16.32 4.08 8.00
C THR A 13 -15.61 3.45 6.80
N THR A 14 -15.11 4.22 5.84
CA THR A 14 -14.59 3.70 4.57
C THR A 14 -13.08 3.82 4.38
N HIS A 15 -12.39 4.63 5.19
CA HIS A 15 -10.95 4.86 5.03
C HIS A 15 -10.15 4.16 6.13
N PRO A 16 -9.25 3.22 5.81
CA PRO A 16 -8.40 2.61 6.83
C PRO A 16 -7.43 3.66 7.37
N LYS A 17 -7.31 3.74 8.69
CA LYS A 17 -6.35 4.65 9.34
C LYS A 17 -4.95 4.06 9.25
N LEU A 18 -4.07 4.76 8.53
CA LEU A 18 -2.66 4.42 8.36
C LEU A 18 -1.78 5.49 9.02
N VAL A 19 -0.72 5.05 9.68
CA VAL A 19 0.26 5.91 10.33
C VAL A 19 1.58 5.80 9.59
N ALA A 20 2.12 6.94 9.18
CA ALA A 20 3.50 7.04 8.74
C ALA A 20 4.42 6.87 9.95
N HIS A 21 5.17 5.78 9.96
CA HIS A 21 6.02 5.35 11.07
C HIS A 21 7.46 5.24 10.61
N LYS A 22 8.39 5.65 11.48
CA LYS A 22 9.82 5.43 11.26
C LYS A 22 10.15 3.96 11.56
N GLY A 23 10.21 3.17 10.49
CA GLY A 23 10.51 1.74 10.55
C GLY A 23 11.98 1.44 10.82
N LEU A 24 12.32 0.15 10.66
CA LEU A 24 13.68 -0.36 10.87
C LEU A 24 14.68 0.35 9.94
N MET A 25 15.91 0.54 10.45
CA MET A 25 17.01 1.21 9.73
C MET A 25 16.69 2.65 9.26
N ASN A 26 15.82 3.37 9.96
CA ASN A 26 15.40 4.74 9.64
C ASN A 26 14.63 4.88 8.31
N THR A 27 14.04 3.80 7.79
CA THR A 27 13.16 3.87 6.61
C THR A 27 11.75 4.32 7.00
N ALA A 28 11.08 5.08 6.14
CA ALA A 28 9.67 5.38 6.35
C ALA A 28 8.83 4.13 6.03
N SER A 29 7.85 3.82 6.87
CA SER A 29 6.95 2.68 6.74
C SER A 29 5.52 3.09 7.06
N LEU A 30 4.54 2.33 6.56
CA LEU A 30 3.15 2.48 6.94
C LEU A 30 2.75 1.34 7.87
N ARG A 31 1.94 1.65 8.88
CA ARG A 31 1.29 0.64 9.72
C ARG A 31 -0.18 1.00 9.94
N LEU A 32 -0.97 0.01 10.32
CA LEU A 32 -2.32 0.25 10.83
C LEU A 32 -2.26 1.09 12.11
N ALA A 33 -3.24 1.98 12.26
CA ALA A 33 -3.37 2.79 13.47
C ALA A 33 -3.83 1.95 14.67
N THR A 34 -3.31 2.29 15.84
CA THR A 34 -3.76 1.80 17.15
C THR A 34 -4.71 2.83 17.78
N ALA A 35 -5.20 2.54 19.00
CA ALA A 35 -6.03 3.50 19.74
C ALA A 35 -5.24 4.75 20.19
N GLU A 36 -3.92 4.61 20.41
CA GLU A 36 -3.06 5.72 20.85
C GLU A 36 -2.89 6.77 19.75
N ASP A 37 -2.91 6.36 18.49
CA ASP A 37 -2.75 7.26 17.33
C ASP A 37 -3.94 8.21 17.11
N ASP A 38 -5.03 8.06 17.86
CA ASP A 38 -6.12 9.04 17.88
C ASP A 38 -5.74 10.31 18.67
N ALA A 39 -4.64 10.28 19.44
CA ALA A 39 -3.95 11.47 19.92
C ALA A 39 -3.08 12.06 18.79
N ILE A 40 -3.74 12.67 17.81
CA ILE A 40 -3.14 13.05 16.52
C ILE A 40 -2.00 14.05 16.70
N GLU A 41 -0.79 13.64 16.34
CA GLU A 41 0.44 14.43 16.51
C GLU A 41 0.79 15.34 15.32
N ASN A 42 0.05 15.24 14.20
CA ASN A 42 0.35 16.05 13.01
C ASN A 42 -0.06 17.53 13.20
N ASP A 43 0.56 18.42 12.42
CA ASP A 43 0.36 19.88 12.49
C ASP A 43 -1.10 20.33 12.30
N PHE A 44 -1.95 19.48 11.71
CA PHE A 44 -3.35 19.78 11.44
C PHE A 44 -4.30 19.25 12.52
N GLY A 45 -3.80 18.48 13.49
CA GLY A 45 -4.59 17.90 14.60
C GLY A 45 -5.75 17.01 14.14
N ARG A 46 -5.71 16.48 12.91
CA ARG A 46 -6.78 15.65 12.33
C ARG A 46 -6.24 14.56 11.41
N TRP A 47 -7.02 13.49 11.25
CA TRP A 47 -6.78 12.49 10.21
C TRP A 47 -6.93 13.14 8.83
N GLN A 48 -6.08 12.74 7.90
CA GLN A 48 -6.06 13.31 6.55
C GLN A 48 -6.47 12.25 5.53
N ALA A 49 -7.42 12.61 4.69
CA ALA A 49 -7.69 11.93 3.43
C ALA A 49 -7.13 12.80 2.31
N CYS A 50 -6.17 12.27 1.55
CA CYS A 50 -5.55 12.99 0.44
C CYS A 50 -6.39 12.83 -0.83
N HIS A 51 -6.25 13.78 -1.76
CA HIS A 51 -6.78 13.63 -3.11
C HIS A 51 -6.13 12.43 -3.80
N LEU A 52 -6.94 11.51 -4.31
CA LEU A 52 -6.48 10.35 -5.05
C LEU A 52 -6.42 10.67 -6.55
N GLN A 53 -5.24 10.49 -7.15
CA GLN A 53 -5.09 10.45 -8.60
C GLN A 53 -4.88 9.01 -9.03
N GLN A 54 -5.82 8.47 -9.80
CA GLN A 54 -5.72 7.12 -10.35
C GLN A 54 -4.72 7.11 -11.51
N ARG A 55 -3.97 6.01 -11.66
CA ARG A 55 -2.94 5.88 -12.71
C ARG A 55 -3.56 5.84 -14.11
N GLU A 56 -4.71 5.22 -14.23
CA GLU A 56 -5.48 4.97 -15.45
C GLU A 56 -6.11 6.26 -16.00
N THR A 57 -6.28 7.27 -15.15
CA THR A 57 -6.85 8.58 -15.52
C THR A 57 -5.81 9.71 -15.49
N MET A 58 -4.57 9.39 -15.13
CA MET A 58 -3.46 10.33 -15.15
C MET A 58 -3.02 10.58 -16.59
N ASP A 59 -2.61 11.82 -16.90
CA ASP A 59 -1.94 12.13 -18.16
C ASP A 59 -0.77 11.15 -18.43
N ASP A 60 -0.74 10.58 -19.63
CA ASP A 60 0.20 9.51 -19.97
C ASP A 60 1.66 9.96 -19.88
N ARG A 61 1.96 11.20 -20.24
CA ARG A 61 3.32 11.73 -20.16
C ARG A 61 3.76 11.85 -18.70
N LEU A 62 2.89 12.37 -17.83
CA LEU A 62 3.16 12.44 -16.39
C LEU A 62 3.26 11.04 -15.77
N GLY A 63 2.36 10.13 -16.14
CA GLY A 63 2.38 8.74 -15.68
C GLY A 63 3.66 8.03 -16.11
N HIS A 64 4.13 8.24 -17.34
CA HIS A 64 5.40 7.71 -17.81
C HIS A 64 6.58 8.24 -16.99
N ILE A 65 6.67 9.56 -16.78
CA ILE A 65 7.74 10.18 -15.97
C ILE A 65 7.73 9.59 -14.56
N LEU A 66 6.57 9.48 -13.93
CA LEU A 66 6.43 8.94 -12.57
C LEU A 66 6.99 7.51 -12.46
N MET A 67 6.70 6.66 -13.45
CA MET A 67 7.08 5.24 -13.44
C MET A 67 8.53 4.98 -13.90
N THR A 68 9.12 5.85 -14.73
CA THR A 68 10.48 5.65 -15.26
C THR A 68 11.55 6.43 -14.51
N THR A 69 11.17 7.42 -13.69
CA THR A 69 12.12 8.19 -12.89
C THR A 69 12.86 7.30 -11.87
N ASN A 70 14.17 7.52 -11.75
CA ASN A 70 14.98 6.92 -10.69
C ASN A 70 14.81 7.74 -9.40
N TRP A 71 14.18 7.15 -8.39
CA TRP A 71 13.92 7.77 -7.09
C TRP A 71 15.00 7.44 -6.04
N GLY A 72 16.19 7.02 -6.49
CA GLY A 72 17.28 6.60 -5.61
C GLY A 72 16.94 5.28 -4.92
N GLY A 73 16.94 5.30 -3.58
CA GLY A 73 16.58 4.12 -2.77
C GLY A 73 15.07 3.86 -2.65
N ALA A 74 14.23 4.75 -3.18
CA ALA A 74 12.77 4.54 -3.23
C ALA A 74 12.36 3.91 -4.57
N HIS A 75 11.27 3.14 -4.55
CA HIS A 75 10.76 2.44 -5.73
C HIS A 75 9.24 2.59 -5.84
N MET A 76 8.75 2.73 -7.08
CA MET A 76 7.32 2.72 -7.37
C MET A 76 6.86 1.26 -7.50
N ASP A 77 6.01 0.80 -6.60
CA ASP A 77 5.47 -0.58 -6.65
C ASP A 77 4.32 -0.75 -7.65
N LEU A 78 3.79 0.36 -8.18
CA LEU A 78 2.78 0.37 -9.25
C LEU A 78 3.36 0.15 -10.67
N LYS A 79 4.65 -0.18 -10.80
CA LYS A 79 5.23 -0.53 -12.10
C LYS A 79 4.72 -1.91 -12.53
N ASP A 80 4.45 -2.09 -13.83
CA ASP A 80 3.95 -3.35 -14.39
C ASP A 80 4.79 -4.57 -13.98
N GLU A 81 6.12 -4.41 -13.97
CA GLU A 81 7.09 -5.47 -13.61
C GLU A 81 7.11 -5.81 -12.11
N ARG A 82 6.60 -4.93 -11.23
CA ARG A 82 6.65 -5.09 -9.77
C ARG A 82 5.28 -5.36 -9.16
N PHE A 83 4.24 -4.77 -9.73
CA PHE A 83 2.93 -4.71 -9.10
C PHE A 83 2.38 -6.10 -8.78
N PHE A 84 2.56 -7.05 -9.70
CA PHE A 84 2.20 -8.45 -9.48
C PHE A 84 2.96 -9.07 -8.28
N CYS A 85 4.29 -8.96 -8.26
CA CYS A 85 5.11 -9.53 -7.18
C CYS A 85 4.73 -8.92 -5.82
N ILE A 86 4.50 -7.61 -5.77
CA ILE A 86 4.13 -6.90 -4.54
C ILE A 86 2.74 -7.33 -4.07
N LEU A 87 1.73 -7.38 -4.95
CA LEU A 87 0.40 -7.85 -4.58
C LEU A 87 0.42 -9.28 -4.05
N ASN A 88 1.13 -10.19 -4.72
CA ASN A 88 1.23 -11.57 -4.25
C ASN A 88 1.99 -11.68 -2.92
N ARG A 89 3.06 -10.90 -2.74
CA ARG A 89 3.84 -10.88 -1.50
C ARG A 89 3.00 -10.38 -0.32
N GLU A 90 2.33 -9.23 -0.51
CA GLU A 90 1.58 -8.53 0.54
C GLU A 90 0.14 -9.08 0.73
N MET A 91 -0.31 -10.01 -0.13
CA MET A 91 -1.63 -10.63 0.01
C MET A 91 -1.79 -11.27 1.41
N PRO A 92 -2.89 -10.96 2.13
CA PRO A 92 -3.15 -11.52 3.44
C PRO A 92 -3.12 -13.05 3.42
N ARG A 93 -2.52 -13.65 4.46
CA ARG A 93 -2.40 -15.11 4.57
C ARG A 93 -3.74 -15.83 4.42
N GLN A 94 -4.80 -15.32 5.05
CA GLN A 94 -6.14 -15.90 4.92
C GLN A 94 -6.64 -15.88 3.46
N ALA A 95 -6.41 -14.80 2.71
CA ALA A 95 -6.83 -14.73 1.31
C ALA A 95 -6.11 -15.79 0.47
N LYS A 96 -4.81 -16.03 0.72
CA LYS A 96 -4.06 -17.13 0.10
C LYS A 96 -4.66 -18.49 0.46
N GLU A 97 -4.97 -18.70 1.73
CA GLU A 97 -5.57 -19.95 2.23
C GLU A 97 -6.98 -20.20 1.65
N ASP A 98 -7.74 -19.14 1.41
CA ASP A 98 -9.07 -19.18 0.79
C ASP A 98 -9.01 -19.39 -0.75
N GLY A 99 -7.80 -19.50 -1.32
CA GLY A 99 -7.58 -19.69 -2.75
C GLY A 99 -7.85 -18.42 -3.58
N PHE A 100 -7.78 -17.24 -2.96
CA PHE A 100 -7.89 -15.98 -3.69
C PHE A 100 -6.66 -15.79 -4.59
N ASP A 101 -6.91 -15.68 -5.88
CA ASP A 101 -5.91 -15.26 -6.85
C ASP A 101 -6.14 -13.78 -7.18
N ALA A 102 -5.20 -12.93 -6.77
CA ALA A 102 -5.25 -11.50 -7.07
C ALA A 102 -5.23 -11.21 -8.57
N TRP A 103 -4.75 -12.15 -9.41
CA TRP A 103 -4.50 -11.97 -10.84
C TRP A 103 -5.40 -12.81 -11.76
N GLY A 104 -6.27 -13.66 -11.20
CA GLY A 104 -7.31 -14.37 -11.94
C GLY A 104 -6.82 -15.41 -12.97
N GLY A 105 -5.70 -16.11 -12.71
CA GLY A 105 -5.29 -17.31 -13.44
C GLY A 105 -4.23 -17.11 -14.51
N MET A 106 -3.44 -16.04 -14.47
CA MET A 106 -2.27 -15.88 -15.36
C MET A 106 -1.07 -16.67 -14.81
N GLU A 107 -1.04 -17.97 -15.11
CA GLU A 107 0.01 -18.93 -14.72
C GLU A 107 1.43 -18.53 -15.21
N GLU A 108 1.54 -17.71 -16.26
CA GLU A 108 2.82 -17.46 -16.96
C GLU A 108 3.70 -16.33 -16.39
N LYS A 109 3.22 -15.51 -15.44
CA LYS A 109 4.04 -14.41 -14.87
C LYS A 109 4.52 -14.66 -13.44
N GLY A 110 4.22 -15.84 -12.90
CA GLY A 110 4.46 -16.19 -11.50
C GLY A 110 5.86 -16.68 -11.15
N GLU A 111 6.69 -17.04 -12.12
CA GLU A 111 7.96 -17.75 -11.85
C GLU A 111 9.19 -16.85 -11.67
N GLU A 112 9.10 -15.55 -12.00
CA GLU A 112 10.20 -14.59 -11.78
C GLU A 112 9.76 -13.46 -10.84
N CYS A 113 9.39 -13.84 -9.62
CA CYS A 113 9.47 -13.02 -8.42
C CYS A 113 10.32 -13.79 -7.40
#